data_AF-A0A4S8KYI1-F1
#
_entry.id   AF-A0A4S8KYI1-F1
#
_cell.length_a   1.000
_cell.length_b   1.000
_cell.length_c   1.000
_cell.angle_alpha   90.00
_cell.angle_beta   90.00
_cell.angle_gamma   90.00
#
_symmetry.space_group_name_H-M   'P 1'
#
loop_
_entity.id
_entity.type
_entity.pdbx_description
1 polymer ?
#
loop_
_entity_poly.entity_id
_entity_poly.type
_entity_poly.pdbx_seq_one_letter_code
_entity_poly.pdbx_strand_id
1 'polypeptide(L)'
;WAKGDRCVVDPGIHVSAPKFYCRPGKADFRGNFNNLGLAVSEGFAEYTVAKNEKVFKIYNLTDIEANLIEPAACVIHSVNTLALPVGSEVLVMGAGVPTGLILTQLLKLNGPASRVVI
;
A
#
# COMPACT_ATOMS: atom_id res chain seq x y z
N TRP A 1 6.35 16.43 -13.97
CA TRP A 1 7.31 15.34 -14.25
C TRP A 1 8.39 15.85 -15.17
N ALA A 2 9.64 15.63 -14.80
CA ALA A 2 10.79 15.79 -15.68
C ALA A 2 11.44 14.42 -15.92
N LYS A 3 12.07 14.23 -17.09
CA LYS A 3 12.82 13.00 -17.37
C LYS A 3 13.93 12.84 -16.33
N GLY A 4 14.00 11.68 -15.68
CA GLY A 4 14.93 11.41 -14.58
C GLY A 4 14.36 11.58 -13.17
N ASP A 5 13.10 12.02 -13.04
CA ASP A 5 12.42 12.02 -11.75
C ASP A 5 12.24 10.58 -11.23
N ARG A 6 12.68 10.33 -10.00
CA ARG A 6 12.45 9.05 -9.30
C ARG A 6 11.01 8.99 -8.78
N CYS A 7 10.37 7.85 -8.96
CA CYS A 7 8.97 7.65 -8.58
C CYS A 7 8.68 6.21 -8.18
N VAL A 8 7.54 6.04 -7.53
CA VAL A 8 6.91 4.74 -7.26
C VAL A 8 5.51 4.72 -7.84
N VAL A 9 5.02 3.52 -8.11
CA VAL A 9 3.73 3.29 -8.76
C VAL A 9 2.81 2.57 -7.79
N ASP A 10 1.60 3.07 -7.62
CA ASP A 10 0.50 2.32 -7.02
C ASP A 10 0.02 1.27 -8.05
N PRO A 11 0.18 -0.04 -7.78
CA PRO A 11 -0.18 -1.08 -8.73
C PRO A 11 -1.70 -1.27 -8.86
N GLY A 12 -2.51 -0.66 -7.99
CA GLY A 12 -3.96 -0.78 -8.01
C GLY A 12 -4.58 -0.15 -9.25
N ILE A 13 -4.98 -0.97 -10.22
CA ILE A 13 -5.70 -0.56 -11.42
C ILE A 13 -7.18 -0.72 -11.17
N HIS A 14 -7.87 0.40 -11.04
CA HIS A 14 -9.33 0.39 -11.08
C HIS A 14 -9.78 0.54 -12.52
N VAL A 15 -10.36 -0.51 -13.08
CA VAL A 15 -11.08 -0.39 -14.35
C VAL A 15 -12.34 0.41 -14.05
N SER A 16 -12.63 1.40 -14.89
CA SER A 16 -13.83 2.22 -14.81
C SER A 16 -15.08 1.37 -15.07
N ALA A 17 -15.56 0.67 -14.05
CA ALA A 17 -16.89 0.10 -14.05
C ALA A 17 -17.93 1.24 -14.06
N PRO A 18 -19.11 1.06 -14.68
CA PRO A 18 -20.16 2.08 -14.68
C PRO A 18 -20.48 2.51 -13.24
N LYS A 19 -20.62 3.82 -13.04
CA LYS A 19 -20.70 4.53 -11.75
C LYS A 19 -21.79 4.01 -10.79
N PHE A 20 -22.69 3.13 -11.23
CA PHE A 20 -23.84 2.62 -10.47
C PHE A 20 -23.49 1.73 -9.27
N TYR A 21 -22.31 1.10 -9.25
CA TYR A 21 -21.83 0.30 -8.10
C TYR A 21 -20.68 0.96 -7.32
N CYS A 22 -20.42 2.25 -7.55
CA CYS A 22 -19.31 2.96 -6.92
C CYS A 22 -19.77 3.64 -5.62
N ARG A 23 -19.53 3.00 -4.47
CA ARG A 23 -19.59 3.71 -3.18
C ARG A 23 -18.42 4.70 -3.10
N PRO A 24 -18.65 5.98 -2.74
CA PRO A 24 -17.57 6.95 -2.54
C PRO A 24 -16.54 6.41 -1.54
N GLY A 25 -15.26 6.53 -1.87
CA GLY A 25 -14.15 6.16 -0.98
C GLY A 25 -13.79 4.67 -0.89
N LYS A 26 -14.49 3.75 -1.58
CA LYS A 26 -14.16 2.31 -1.61
C LYS A 26 -13.68 1.86 -2.98
N ALA A 27 -12.50 2.36 -3.35
CA ALA A 27 -11.86 2.08 -4.63
C ALA A 27 -11.52 0.59 -4.83
N ASP A 28 -11.11 -0.10 -3.76
CA ASP A 28 -10.55 -1.45 -3.79
C ASP A 28 -11.60 -2.56 -3.96
N PHE A 29 -12.86 -2.27 -3.65
CA PHE A 29 -13.99 -3.20 -3.79
C PHE A 29 -14.72 -3.10 -5.14
N ARG A 30 -14.12 -2.43 -6.13
CA ARG A 30 -14.68 -2.40 -7.48
C ARG A 30 -14.56 -3.80 -8.08
N GLY A 31 -15.68 -4.35 -8.58
CA GLY A 31 -15.72 -5.70 -9.18
C GLY A 31 -14.75 -5.93 -10.36
N ASN A 32 -14.13 -4.86 -10.87
CA ASN A 32 -13.05 -4.90 -11.86
C ASN A 32 -11.77 -4.24 -11.31
N PHE A 33 -11.29 -4.71 -10.16
CA PHE A 33 -9.98 -4.34 -9.61
C PHE A 33 -8.91 -5.27 -10.20
N ASN A 34 -7.92 -4.68 -10.86
CA ASN A 34 -6.76 -5.37 -11.39
C ASN A 34 -5.50 -4.81 -10.74
N ASN A 35 -4.43 -5.60 -10.71
CA ASN A 35 -3.12 -5.15 -10.24
C ASN A 35 -2.08 -5.24 -11.34
N LEU A 36 -1.30 -4.17 -11.47
CA LEU A 36 -0.06 -4.13 -12.23
C LEU A 36 0.92 -5.15 -11.61
N GLY A 37 1.40 -6.11 -12.40
CA GLY A 37 2.23 -7.22 -11.95
C GLY A 37 1.48 -8.51 -11.59
N LEU A 38 0.14 -8.52 -11.56
CA LEU A 38 -0.67 -9.73 -11.36
C LEU A 38 -1.54 -10.05 -12.58
N ALA A 39 -2.46 -9.13 -12.92
CA ALA A 39 -3.38 -9.30 -14.06
C ALA A 39 -2.81 -8.72 -15.36
N VAL A 40 -1.80 -7.84 -15.23
CA VAL A 40 -1.07 -7.22 -16.34
C VAL A 40 0.42 -7.46 -16.05
N SER A 41 1.14 -8.13 -16.95
CA SER A 41 2.50 -8.66 -16.74
C SER A 41 3.62 -7.59 -16.69
N GLU A 42 3.41 -6.48 -16.00
CA GLU A 42 4.29 -5.30 -16.06
C GLU A 42 4.95 -4.92 -14.72
N GLY A 43 5.16 -5.87 -13.81
CA GLY A 43 5.78 -5.63 -12.49
C GLY A 43 7.28 -5.93 -12.40
N PHE A 44 7.77 -6.93 -13.13
CA PHE A 44 9.18 -7.37 -13.14
C PHE A 44 9.77 -7.23 -14.54
N ALA A 45 9.77 -6.01 -15.07
CA ALA A 45 10.30 -5.66 -16.38
C ALA A 45 11.23 -4.45 -16.27
N GLU A 46 12.12 -4.28 -17.27
CA GLU A 46 12.99 -3.10 -17.33
C GLU A 46 12.22 -1.79 -17.49
N TYR A 47 11.03 -1.86 -18.10
CA TYR A 47 10.13 -0.73 -18.30
C TYR A 47 8.67 -1.18 -18.08
N THR A 48 7.87 -0.29 -17.51
CA THR A 48 6.44 -0.50 -17.22
C THR A 48 5.66 0.76 -17.55
N VAL A 49 4.40 0.63 -17.97
CA VAL A 49 3.53 1.77 -18.28
C VAL A 49 2.44 1.89 -17.23
N ALA A 50 2.50 2.98 -16.47
CA ALA A 50 1.49 3.32 -15.46
C ALA A 50 0.71 4.59 -15.83
N LYS A 51 -0.53 4.69 -15.35
CA LYS A 51 -1.31 5.92 -15.47
C LYS A 51 -0.69 7.01 -14.59
N ASN A 52 -0.61 8.23 -15.11
CA ASN A 52 -0.04 9.38 -14.39
C ASN A 52 -0.62 9.59 -12.98
N GLU A 53 -1.91 9.32 -12.78
CA GLU A 53 -2.60 9.42 -11.48
C GLU A 53 -2.13 8.40 -10.42
N LYS A 54 -1.43 7.35 -10.85
CA LYS A 54 -0.91 6.26 -10.01
C LYS A 54 0.59 6.36 -9.76
N VAL A 55 1.25 7.40 -10.29
CA VAL A 55 2.69 7.61 -10.13
C VAL A 55 2.92 8.66 -9.06
N PHE A 56 3.72 8.32 -8.05
CA PHE A 56 4.06 9.18 -6.94
C PHE A 56 5.55 9.49 -6.94
N LYS A 57 5.89 10.78 -6.84
CA LYS A 57 7.29 11.22 -6.83
C LYS A 57 7.91 10.92 -5.47
N ILE A 58 9.11 10.33 -5.47
CA ILE A 58 9.85 10.07 -4.24
C ILE A 58 10.95 11.12 -4.06
N TYR A 59 11.17 11.49 -2.80
CA TYR A 59 12.22 12.41 -2.39
C TYR A 59 12.96 11.78 -1.22
N ASN A 60 14.29 11.83 -1.24
CA ASN A 60 15.13 11.42 -0.11
C ASN A 60 15.00 9.94 0.33
N LEU A 61 14.58 9.04 -0.57
CA LEU A 61 14.55 7.59 -0.31
C LEU A 61 15.51 6.87 -1.25
N THR A 62 16.14 5.81 -0.77
CA THR A 62 16.89 4.87 -1.63
C THR A 62 15.92 4.01 -2.46
N ASP A 63 16.40 3.39 -3.54
CA ASP A 63 15.53 2.54 -4.38
C ASP A 63 15.03 1.31 -3.60
N ILE A 64 15.84 0.80 -2.67
CA ILE A 64 15.47 -0.33 -1.80
C ILE A 64 14.34 0.05 -0.85
N GLU A 65 14.41 1.23 -0.23
CA GLU A 65 13.34 1.72 0.65
C GLU A 65 12.06 2.05 -0.11
N ALA A 66 12.20 2.61 -1.32
CA ALA A 66 11.06 2.95 -2.18
C ALA A 66 10.24 1.71 -2.56
N ASN A 67 10.88 0.55 -2.73
CA ASN A 67 10.18 -0.71 -3.00
C ASN A 67 9.25 -1.16 -1.86
N LEU A 68 9.45 -0.67 -0.64
CA LEU A 68 8.60 -0.99 0.52
C LEU A 68 7.38 -0.06 0.66
N ILE A 69 7.22 0.94 -0.20
CA ILE A 69 6.12 1.91 -0.10
C ILE A 69 4.76 1.24 -0.31
N GLU A 70 4.62 0.37 -1.31
CA GLU A 70 3.37 -0.36 -1.57
C GLU A 70 2.97 -1.27 -0.40
N PRO A 71 3.83 -2.17 0.11
CA PRO A 71 3.45 -3.00 1.24
C PRO A 71 3.20 -2.17 2.50
N ALA A 72 3.92 -1.07 2.71
CA ALA A 72 3.64 -0.14 3.80
C ALA A 72 2.26 0.53 3.66
N ALA A 73 1.85 0.94 2.46
CA ALA A 73 0.53 1.50 2.20
C ALA A 73 -0.58 0.48 2.52
N CYS A 74 -0.41 -0.77 2.12
CA CYS A 74 -1.33 -1.87 2.47
C CYS A 74 -1.46 -2.08 3.99
N VAL A 75 -0.35 -2.01 4.72
CA VAL A 75 -0.38 -2.12 6.19
C VAL A 75 -1.06 -0.91 6.83
N ILE A 76 -0.77 0.31 6.37
CA ILE A 76 -1.43 1.53 6.87
C ILE A 76 -2.94 1.46 6.67
N HIS A 77 -3.40 1.01 5.50
CA HIS A 77 -4.82 0.79 5.25
C HIS A 77 -5.42 -0.22 6.25
N SER A 78 -4.69 -1.29 6.56
CA SER A 78 -5.12 -2.30 7.53
C SER A 78 -5.23 -1.73 8.94
N VAL A 79 -4.25 -0.95 9.41
CA VAL A 79 -4.28 -0.27 10.71
C VAL A 79 -5.45 0.72 10.80
N ASN A 80 -5.67 1.52 9.75
CA ASN A 80 -6.79 2.45 9.68
C ASN A 80 -8.14 1.73 9.71
N THR A 81 -8.23 0.55 9.08
CA THR A 81 -9.44 -0.28 9.08
C THR A 81 -9.72 -0.90 10.44
N LEU A 82 -8.68 -1.29 11.18
CA LEU A 82 -8.81 -1.81 12.55
C LEU A 82 -9.28 -0.73 13.54
N ALA A 83 -8.98 0.55 13.27
CA ALA A 83 -9.42 1.70 14.06
C ALA A 83 -9.20 1.49 15.58
N LEU A 84 -8.01 1.02 15.94
CA LEU A 84 -7.68 0.60 17.31
C LEU A 84 -7.80 1.77 18.31
N PRO A 85 -8.43 1.57 19.47
CA PRO A 85 -8.43 2.55 20.55
C PRO A 85 -7.03 2.80 21.11
N VAL A 86 -6.77 4.03 21.58
CA VAL A 86 -5.53 4.36 22.30
C VAL A 86 -5.41 3.53 23.58
N GLY A 87 -4.25 2.94 23.81
CA GLY A 87 -3.97 2.06 24.94
C GLY A 87 -4.19 0.58 24.66
N SER A 88 -4.57 0.20 23.44
CA SER A 88 -4.87 -1.20 23.10
C SER A 88 -3.65 -2.11 23.20
N GLU A 89 -3.86 -3.36 23.62
CA GLU A 89 -2.86 -4.42 23.52
C GLU A 89 -3.10 -5.22 22.23
N VAL A 90 -2.04 -5.41 21.43
CA VAL A 90 -2.15 -6.03 20.10
C VAL A 90 -1.23 -7.25 20.02
N LEU A 91 -1.79 -8.38 19.58
CA LEU A 91 -1.04 -9.57 19.19
C LEU A 91 -0.91 -9.61 17.66
N VAL A 92 0.32 -9.57 17.15
CA VAL A 92 0.66 -9.68 15.73
C VAL A 92 0.96 -11.14 15.42
N MET A 93 -0.04 -11.86 14.91
CA MET A 93 0.15 -13.25 14.50
C MET A 93 0.76 -13.31 13.10
N GLY A 94 2.04 -13.69 13.03
CA GLY A 94 2.78 -13.87 11.78
C GLY A 94 3.78 -12.74 11.50
N ALA A 95 5.05 -13.00 11.81
CA ALA A 95 6.18 -12.08 11.56
C ALA A 95 6.78 -12.22 10.15
N GLY A 96 5.96 -12.56 9.16
CA GLY A 96 6.41 -12.74 7.77
C GLY A 96 6.96 -11.45 7.17
N VAL A 97 7.99 -11.57 6.34
CA VAL A 97 8.53 -10.45 5.54
C VAL A 97 7.57 -10.17 4.37
N PRO A 98 7.21 -8.91 4.05
CA PRO A 98 7.51 -7.63 4.72
C PRO A 98 6.39 -7.11 5.64
N THR A 99 5.15 -7.57 5.47
CA THR A 99 3.93 -6.95 6.04
C THR A 99 3.86 -7.01 7.56
N GLY A 100 4.21 -8.15 8.18
CA GLY A 100 4.10 -8.32 9.64
C GLY A 100 5.10 -7.46 10.42
N LEU A 101 6.32 -7.32 9.88
CA LEU A 101 7.36 -6.48 10.48
C LEU A 101 7.05 -4.99 10.31
N ILE A 102 6.52 -4.58 9.15
CA ILE A 102 6.08 -3.20 8.93
C ILE A 102 4.90 -2.87 9.86
N LEU A 103 3.92 -3.77 10.00
CA LEU A 103 2.80 -3.61 10.90
C LEU A 103 3.25 -3.43 12.35
N THR A 104 4.16 -4.27 12.82
CA THR A 104 4.72 -4.17 14.16
C THR A 104 5.40 -2.82 14.38
N GLN A 105 6.22 -2.35 13.43
CA GLN A 105 6.90 -1.06 13.53
C GLN A 105 5.91 0.10 13.57
N LEU A 106 4.87 0.06 12.72
CA LEU A 106 3.83 1.08 12.69
C LEU A 106 3.04 1.12 14.00
N LEU A 107 2.63 -0.04 14.52
CA LEU A 107 1.91 -0.15 15.79
C LEU A 107 2.74 0.36 16.97
N LYS A 108 4.05 0.13 16.97
CA LYS A 108 4.97 0.57 18.03
C LYS A 108 5.31 2.06 17.98
N LEU A 109 5.50 2.63 16.79
CA LEU A 109 6.00 4.01 16.64
C LEU A 109 4.88 5.05 16.66
N ASN A 110 3.81 4.81 15.89
CA ASN A 110 2.74 5.78 15.66
C ASN A 110 1.34 5.18 15.86
N GLY A 111 1.27 3.92 16.31
CA GLY A 111 0.02 3.24 16.57
C GLY A 111 -0.54 3.57 17.95
N PRO A 112 -1.84 3.34 18.15
CA PRO A 112 -2.51 3.53 19.42
C PRO A 112 -2.17 2.43 20.46
N ALA A 113 -1.30 1.48 20.13
CA ALA A 113 -1.04 0.31 20.95
C ALA A 113 -0.12 0.64 22.15
N SER A 114 -0.52 0.23 23.35
CA SER A 114 0.32 0.31 24.56
C SER A 114 1.32 -0.85 24.65
N ARG A 115 0.94 -2.00 24.10
CA ARG A 115 1.75 -3.23 24.06
C ARG A 115 1.57 -3.91 22.71
N VAL A 116 2.69 -4.27 22.09
CA VAL A 116 2.71 -5.08 20.86
C VAL A 116 3.43 -6.39 21.19
N VAL A 117 2.74 -7.51 21.01
CA VAL A 117 3.30 -8.86 21.12
C VAL A 117 3.33 -9.46 19.72
N ILE A 118 4.41 -10.16 19.37
CA ILE A 118 4.60 -10.84 18.09
C ILE A 118 4.72 -12.34 18.36
#